data_AF-A0A9D0ZSI5-F1
#
_entry.id   AF-A0A9D0ZSI5-F1
#
_cell.length_a   1.000
_cell.length_b   1.000
_cell.length_c   1.000
_cell.angle_alpha   90.00
_cell.angle_beta   90.00
_cell.angle_gamma   90.00
#
_symmetry.space_group_name_H-M   'P 1'
#
loop_
_entity.id
_entity.type
_entity.pdbx_description
1 polymer ?
#
loop_
_entity_poly.entity_id
_entity_poly.type
_entity_poly.pdbx_seq_one_letter_code
_entity_poly.pdbx_strand_id
1 'polypeptide(L)'
;MAMRGKLVKQDPHDEPASVLLEKIKAEKEQLVKEGKIKKSKPLPPITDDEKPFDIPDNWEWGRLGDVTTLGNFYSINPQDIQYGENLIELADIESGTGKLIKQETVNGTVGSSKYRYFKGNVLFSKLRPYLRKVLLAPNTGVCTTELLPIDGIKIDNYFLYYSFLSDFFFKQIEKEMHGVNLPRVNPKKLSEIVIPIPPVLEQERICNEISHLLFLLHKSKKNNKRYFTNTKS
;
A
#
# COMPACT_ATOMS: atom_id res chain seq x y z
N MET A 1 -2.23 -0.39 16.38
CA MET A 1 -1.15 0.11 17.26
C MET A 1 -0.06 0.79 16.46
N ALA A 2 0.47 0.16 15.40
CA ALA A 2 1.45 0.77 14.48
C ALA A 2 1.05 2.16 13.98
N MET A 3 -0.12 2.27 13.33
CA MET A 3 -0.60 3.53 12.72
C MET A 3 -1.01 4.61 13.74
N ARG A 4 -0.78 4.41 15.04
CA ARG A 4 -1.04 5.39 16.11
C ARG A 4 0.25 5.84 16.83
N GLY A 5 1.42 5.44 16.34
CA GLY A 5 2.72 5.72 16.99
C GLY A 5 2.94 4.97 18.31
N LYS A 6 2.21 3.87 18.54
CA LYS A 6 2.25 3.10 19.80
C LYS A 6 2.98 1.76 19.68
N LEU A 7 3.55 1.44 18.51
CA LEU A 7 4.23 0.16 18.30
C LEU A 7 5.71 0.21 18.70
N VAL A 8 6.38 1.32 18.41
CA VAL A 8 7.81 1.52 18.70
C VAL A 8 7.97 2.77 19.58
N LYS A 9 9.12 2.90 20.23
CA LYS A 9 9.44 4.11 21.02
C LYS A 9 9.67 5.29 20.08
N GLN A 10 9.16 6.46 20.49
CA GLN A 10 9.44 7.74 19.86
C GLN A 10 10.91 8.13 20.10
N ASP A 11 11.55 8.74 19.11
CA ASP A 11 12.90 9.31 19.24
C ASP A 11 12.82 10.83 19.02
N PRO A 12 13.14 11.66 20.04
CA PRO A 12 13.09 13.11 19.90
C PRO A 12 14.15 13.69 18.94
N HIS A 13 15.14 12.90 18.52
CA HIS A 13 16.15 13.31 17.54
C HIS A 13 15.75 13.00 16.09
N ASP A 14 14.65 12.28 15.88
CA ASP A 14 14.14 12.08 14.54
C ASP A 14 13.72 13.42 13.94
N GLU A 15 14.04 13.59 12.66
CA GLU A 15 13.51 14.69 11.87
C GLU A 15 11.97 14.59 11.83
N PRO A 16 11.23 15.64 12.24
CA PRO A 16 9.78 15.56 12.35
C PRO A 16 9.11 15.36 10.98
N ALA A 17 7.94 14.74 10.99
CA ALA A 17 7.19 14.45 9.76
C ALA A 17 6.80 15.71 8.96
N SER A 18 6.72 16.88 9.61
CA SER A 18 6.49 18.16 8.94
C SER A 18 7.58 18.48 7.91
N VAL A 19 8.86 18.25 8.25
CA VAL A 19 9.99 18.42 7.33
C VAL A 19 9.95 17.37 6.21
N LEU A 20 9.54 16.13 6.52
CA LEU A 20 9.33 15.11 5.50
C LEU A 20 8.24 15.54 4.50
N LEU A 21 7.12 16.08 4.95
CA LEU A 21 6.05 16.57 4.07
C LEU A 21 6.50 17.70 3.15
N GLU A 22 7.36 18.61 3.63
CA GLU A 22 7.99 19.63 2.78
C GLU A 22 8.86 19.01 1.69
N LYS A 23 9.70 18.03 2.03
CA LYS A 23 10.52 17.28 1.08
C LYS A 23 9.67 16.52 0.06
N ILE A 24 8.55 15.95 0.49
CA ILE A 24 7.59 15.26 -0.39
C ILE A 24 6.99 16.23 -1.40
N LYS A 25 6.56 17.41 -0.94
CA LYS A 25 6.01 18.43 -1.82
C LYS A 25 7.02 18.86 -2.88
N ALA A 26 8.26 19.14 -2.48
CA ALA A 26 9.34 19.50 -3.40
C ALA A 26 9.66 18.38 -4.42
N GLU A 27 9.77 17.14 -3.95
CA GLU A 27 9.99 15.97 -4.82
C GLU A 27 8.84 15.79 -5.81
N LYS A 28 7.59 15.93 -5.36
CA LYS A 28 6.40 15.82 -6.22
C LYS A 28 6.40 16.91 -7.30
N GLU A 29 6.73 18.14 -6.96
CA GLU A 29 6.87 19.24 -7.93
C GLU A 29 7.97 18.94 -8.97
N GLN A 30 9.09 18.37 -8.54
CA GLN A 30 10.17 17.95 -9.43
C GLN A 30 9.72 16.81 -10.38
N LEU A 31 9.06 15.78 -9.86
CA LEU A 31 8.54 14.68 -10.68
C LEU A 31 7.50 15.14 -11.72
N VAL A 32 6.69 16.17 -11.39
CA VAL A 32 5.78 16.82 -12.34
C VAL A 32 6.57 17.55 -13.43
N LYS A 33 7.61 18.31 -13.06
CA LYS A 33 8.48 19.03 -14.00
C LYS A 33 9.21 18.08 -14.96
N GLU A 34 9.61 16.91 -14.47
CA GLU A 34 10.25 15.85 -15.26
C GLU A 34 9.24 15.03 -16.10
N GLY A 35 7.93 15.26 -15.95
CA GLY A 35 6.89 14.54 -16.68
C GLY A 35 6.69 13.09 -16.22
N LYS A 36 7.29 12.68 -15.10
CA LYS A 36 7.15 11.32 -14.54
C LYS A 36 5.78 11.11 -13.90
N ILE A 37 5.19 12.18 -13.37
CA ILE A 37 3.81 12.19 -12.86
C ILE A 37 3.03 13.38 -13.43
N LYS A 38 1.72 13.23 -13.55
CA LYS A 38 0.81 14.28 -14.00
C LYS A 38 0.59 15.28 -12.86
N LYS A 39 0.44 16.55 -13.22
CA LYS A 39 0.02 17.59 -12.27
C LYS A 39 -1.40 17.29 -11.78
N SER A 40 -1.54 17.02 -10.49
CA SER A 40 -2.85 16.84 -9.85
C SER A 40 -3.46 18.18 -9.43
N LYS A 41 -4.78 18.23 -9.30
CA LYS A 41 -5.45 19.34 -8.62
C LYS A 41 -5.09 19.30 -7.13
N PRO A 42 -5.01 20.45 -6.45
CA PRO A 42 -4.86 20.48 -4.99
C PRO A 42 -5.97 19.68 -4.32
N LEU A 43 -5.60 18.88 -3.32
CA LEU A 43 -6.53 18.15 -2.48
C LEU A 43 -7.09 19.06 -1.37
N PRO A 44 -8.28 18.77 -0.84
CA PRO A 44 -8.83 19.56 0.25
C PRO A 44 -7.93 19.48 1.50
N PRO A 45 -7.82 20.57 2.28
CA PRO A 45 -7.13 20.53 3.56
C PRO A 45 -7.75 19.45 4.46
N ILE A 46 -6.93 18.89 5.35
CA ILE A 46 -7.39 17.87 6.31
C ILE A 46 -8.08 18.60 7.46
N THR A 47 -9.35 18.27 7.72
CA THR A 47 -10.09 18.82 8.86
C THR A 47 -9.93 17.94 10.10
N ASP A 48 -10.27 18.46 11.27
CA ASP A 48 -10.16 17.70 12.52
C ASP A 48 -11.12 16.48 12.57
N ASP A 49 -12.29 16.57 11.95
CA ASP A 49 -13.24 15.44 11.84
C ASP A 49 -12.70 14.25 11.04
N GLU A 50 -11.71 14.48 10.19
CA GLU A 50 -11.05 13.45 9.39
C GLU A 50 -9.91 12.76 10.14
N LYS A 51 -9.53 13.25 11.33
CA LYS A 51 -8.47 12.68 12.19
C LYS A 51 -9.10 11.73 13.20
N PRO A 52 -9.07 10.40 12.97
CA PRO A 52 -9.84 9.45 13.78
C PRO A 52 -9.24 9.15 15.17
N PHE A 53 -8.02 9.63 15.44
CA PHE A 53 -7.32 9.42 16.70
C PHE A 53 -6.14 10.39 16.82
N ASP A 54 -5.62 10.53 18.03
CA ASP A 54 -4.39 11.27 18.30
C ASP A 54 -3.16 10.50 17.80
N ILE A 55 -2.21 11.27 17.27
CA ILE A 55 -0.88 10.81 16.82
C ILE A 55 0.20 11.51 17.65
N PRO A 56 1.43 10.97 17.71
CA PRO A 56 2.56 11.65 18.34
C PRO A 56 2.83 13.05 17.73
N ASP A 57 3.39 13.95 18.53
CA ASP A 57 3.63 15.35 18.12
C ASP A 57 4.63 15.50 16.97
N ASN A 58 5.51 14.51 16.76
CA ASN A 58 6.47 14.45 15.65
C ASN A 58 5.88 13.80 14.38
N TRP A 59 4.63 13.34 14.40
CA TRP A 59 3.91 12.81 13.25
C TRP A 59 3.01 13.88 12.64
N GLU A 60 2.65 13.67 11.38
CA GLU A 60 1.71 14.55 10.68
C GLU A 60 0.63 13.73 9.98
N TRP A 61 -0.52 14.36 9.73
CA TRP A 61 -1.55 13.78 8.86
C TRP A 61 -1.29 14.22 7.41
N GLY A 62 -1.32 13.27 6.48
CA GLY A 62 -1.15 13.53 5.04
C GLY A 62 -2.27 12.94 4.20
N ARG A 63 -2.60 13.59 3.07
CA ARG A 63 -3.49 13.01 2.05
C ARG A 63 -2.70 11.99 1.24
N LEU A 64 -3.29 10.82 0.98
CA LEU A 64 -2.63 9.74 0.26
C LEU A 64 -2.16 10.18 -1.14
N GLY A 65 -2.95 11.00 -1.84
CA GLY A 65 -2.58 11.54 -3.14
C GLY A 65 -1.42 12.54 -3.12
N ASP A 66 -1.10 13.13 -1.97
CA ASP A 66 0.01 14.07 -1.83
C ASP A 66 1.34 13.40 -1.54
N VAL A 67 1.31 12.22 -0.92
CA VAL A 67 2.51 11.48 -0.50
C VAL A 67 2.80 10.24 -1.35
N THR A 68 2.05 10.01 -2.43
CA THR A 68 2.22 8.86 -3.32
C THR A 68 2.09 9.22 -4.80
N THR A 69 2.45 8.28 -5.66
CA THR A 69 2.25 8.37 -7.12
C THR A 69 0.81 8.05 -7.57
N LEU A 70 -0.13 7.86 -6.64
CA LEU A 70 -1.51 7.47 -6.93
C LEU A 70 -2.14 8.33 -8.03
N GLY A 71 -2.77 7.66 -9.00
CA GLY A 71 -3.35 8.30 -10.18
C GLY A 71 -2.40 8.36 -11.38
N ASN A 72 -1.14 7.96 -11.21
CA ASN A 72 -0.14 7.84 -12.28
C ASN A 72 0.15 6.35 -12.52
N PHE A 73 -0.59 5.75 -13.44
CA PHE A 73 -0.42 4.33 -13.79
C PHE A 73 0.04 4.19 -15.24
N TYR A 74 0.96 3.26 -15.46
CA TYR A 74 1.48 2.92 -16.78
C TYR A 74 0.57 1.87 -17.44
N SER A 75 -0.41 2.33 -18.21
CA SER A 75 -1.28 1.43 -18.98
C SER A 75 -0.52 0.84 -20.16
N ILE A 76 -0.50 -0.49 -20.25
CA ILE A 76 0.10 -1.26 -21.34
C ILE A 76 -1.02 -1.91 -22.14
N ASN A 77 -0.99 -1.74 -23.47
CA ASN A 77 -1.96 -2.39 -24.34
C ASN A 77 -1.65 -3.89 -24.43
N PRO A 78 -2.66 -4.75 -24.65
CA PRO A 78 -2.44 -6.19 -24.64
C PRO A 78 -1.39 -6.69 -25.63
N GLN A 79 -1.27 -6.02 -26.79
CA GLN A 79 -0.30 -6.33 -27.84
C GLN A 79 1.16 -6.04 -27.46
N ASP A 80 1.38 -5.16 -26.48
CA ASP A 80 2.72 -4.73 -26.04
C ASP A 80 3.22 -5.58 -24.84
N ILE A 81 2.42 -6.54 -24.38
CA ILE A 81 2.73 -7.44 -23.26
C ILE A 81 3.43 -8.68 -23.81
N GLN A 82 4.63 -8.96 -23.31
CA GLN A 82 5.46 -10.06 -23.79
C GLN A 82 5.14 -11.38 -23.09
N TYR A 83 5.32 -12.49 -23.82
CA TYR A 83 5.28 -13.82 -23.26
C TYR A 83 6.35 -13.99 -22.16
N GLY A 84 5.99 -14.63 -21.05
CA GLY A 84 6.88 -14.88 -19.92
C GLY A 84 6.99 -13.73 -18.93
N GLU A 85 6.39 -12.56 -19.18
CA GLU A 85 6.32 -11.48 -18.18
C GLU A 85 5.54 -11.93 -16.94
N ASN A 86 5.94 -11.46 -15.76
CA ASN A 86 5.17 -11.72 -14.53
C ASN A 86 3.77 -11.10 -14.66
N LEU A 87 2.75 -11.87 -14.31
CA LEU A 87 1.36 -11.46 -14.28
C LEU A 87 0.82 -11.58 -12.86
N ILE A 88 0.20 -10.51 -12.37
CA ILE A 88 -0.51 -10.52 -11.08
C ILE A 88 -1.97 -10.18 -11.30
N GLU A 89 -2.84 -11.15 -11.02
CA GLU A 89 -4.28 -11.01 -11.00
C GLU A 89 -4.81 -10.90 -9.56
N LEU A 90 -6.06 -10.48 -9.41
CA LEU A 90 -6.68 -10.38 -8.07
C LEU A 90 -6.75 -11.73 -7.37
N ALA A 91 -6.91 -12.84 -8.11
CA ALA A 91 -7.01 -14.18 -7.54
C ALA A 91 -5.69 -14.64 -6.87
N ASP A 92 -4.56 -14.07 -7.28
CA ASP A 92 -3.23 -14.46 -6.84
C ASP A 92 -2.84 -13.89 -5.48
N ILE A 93 -3.59 -12.91 -4.98
CA ILE A 93 -3.35 -12.25 -3.69
C ILE A 93 -4.32 -12.80 -2.65
N GLU A 94 -3.83 -13.36 -1.56
CA GLU A 94 -4.65 -13.81 -0.44
C GLU A 94 -5.28 -12.62 0.30
N SER A 95 -6.57 -12.75 0.60
CA SER A 95 -7.36 -11.68 1.19
C SER A 95 -6.88 -11.35 2.61
N GLY A 96 -6.57 -10.08 2.88
CA GLY A 96 -6.22 -9.58 4.21
C GLY A 96 -4.86 -9.98 4.75
N THR A 97 -4.06 -10.77 4.02
CA THR A 97 -2.74 -11.21 4.50
C THR A 97 -1.57 -10.53 3.80
N GLY A 98 -1.85 -9.94 2.64
CA GLY A 98 -0.86 -9.33 1.75
C GLY A 98 0.09 -10.31 1.07
N LYS A 99 -0.27 -11.60 1.03
CA LYS A 99 0.57 -12.66 0.48
C LYS A 99 0.18 -12.97 -0.97
N LEU A 100 1.20 -13.17 -1.80
CA LEU A 100 1.04 -13.80 -3.10
C LEU A 100 0.94 -15.32 -2.90
N ILE A 101 -0.17 -15.92 -3.33
CA ILE A 101 -0.43 -17.37 -3.24
C ILE A 101 -0.17 -18.11 -4.54
N LYS A 102 -0.10 -17.38 -5.65
CA LYS A 102 0.20 -17.93 -6.97
C LYS A 102 1.06 -16.93 -7.72
N GLN A 103 2.12 -17.39 -8.38
CA GLN A 103 2.89 -16.56 -9.29
C GLN A 103 2.64 -17.06 -10.71
N GLU A 104 2.03 -16.22 -11.53
CA GLU A 104 1.79 -16.51 -12.93
C GLU A 104 2.71 -15.70 -13.84
N THR A 105 2.86 -16.20 -15.05
CA THR A 105 3.46 -15.45 -16.16
C THR A 105 2.51 -15.45 -17.34
N VAL A 106 2.66 -14.45 -18.20
CA VAL A 106 1.88 -14.36 -19.44
C VAL A 106 2.24 -15.56 -20.32
N ASN A 107 1.29 -16.47 -20.51
CA ASN A 107 1.48 -17.73 -21.25
C ASN A 107 0.59 -17.86 -22.49
N GLY A 108 -0.07 -16.77 -22.90
CA GLY A 108 -0.99 -16.73 -24.03
C GLY A 108 -1.42 -15.30 -24.36
N THR A 109 -2.47 -15.16 -25.17
CA THR A 109 -3.00 -13.85 -25.57
C THR A 109 -3.62 -13.13 -24.38
N VAL A 110 -3.17 -11.90 -24.11
CA VAL A 110 -3.82 -11.04 -23.13
C VAL A 110 -5.00 -10.34 -23.78
N GLY A 111 -6.20 -10.47 -23.20
CA GLY A 111 -7.44 -9.92 -23.78
C GLY A 111 -7.76 -8.46 -23.42
N SER A 112 -7.04 -7.88 -22.46
CA SER A 112 -7.33 -6.53 -21.95
C SER A 112 -6.08 -5.82 -21.44
N SER A 113 -6.07 -4.49 -21.49
CA SER A 113 -4.97 -3.67 -21.01
C SER A 113 -4.63 -3.98 -19.55
N LYS A 114 -3.36 -3.78 -19.20
CA LYS A 114 -2.81 -4.04 -17.87
C LYS A 114 -2.08 -2.81 -17.36
N TYR A 115 -1.80 -2.75 -16.07
CA TYR A 115 -0.85 -1.79 -15.52
C TYR A 115 0.52 -2.43 -15.34
N ARG A 116 1.56 -1.74 -15.81
CA ARG A 116 2.95 -2.05 -15.50
C ARG A 116 3.20 -1.73 -14.02
N TYR A 117 3.81 -2.68 -13.32
CA TYR A 117 4.30 -2.48 -11.96
C TYR A 117 5.78 -2.85 -11.88
N PHE A 118 6.47 -2.24 -10.92
CA PHE A 118 7.87 -2.50 -10.64
C PHE A 118 8.02 -3.17 -9.28
N LYS A 119 9.11 -3.93 -9.12
CA LYS A 119 9.48 -4.52 -7.84
C LYS A 119 9.49 -3.45 -6.75
N GLY A 120 8.82 -3.75 -5.63
CA GLY A 120 8.70 -2.86 -4.49
C GLY A 120 7.48 -1.93 -4.53
N ASN A 121 6.75 -1.79 -5.64
CA ASN A 121 5.48 -1.06 -5.62
C ASN A 121 4.47 -1.73 -4.69
N VAL A 122 3.58 -0.94 -4.09
CA VAL A 122 2.43 -1.44 -3.34
C VAL A 122 1.24 -1.56 -4.31
N LEU A 123 0.85 -2.79 -4.62
CA LEU A 123 -0.32 -3.07 -5.45
C LEU A 123 -1.57 -3.07 -4.57
N PHE A 124 -2.48 -2.12 -4.79
CA PHE A 124 -3.72 -1.99 -4.03
C PHE A 124 -4.95 -2.34 -4.89
N SER A 125 -5.80 -3.23 -4.41
CA SER A 125 -7.02 -3.59 -5.12
C SER A 125 -8.12 -2.53 -4.97
N LYS A 126 -8.51 -1.90 -6.09
CA LYS A 126 -9.65 -0.98 -6.11
C LYS A 126 -11.01 -1.70 -6.22
N LEU A 127 -11.01 -2.98 -6.62
CA LEU A 127 -12.20 -3.82 -6.76
C LEU A 127 -12.40 -4.69 -5.51
N ARG A 128 -13.58 -4.61 -4.91
CA ARG A 128 -13.92 -5.28 -3.65
C ARG A 128 -12.83 -5.01 -2.59
N PRO A 129 -12.54 -3.73 -2.27
CA PRO A 129 -11.45 -3.39 -1.36
C PRO A 129 -11.62 -3.97 0.05
N TYR A 130 -12.84 -4.36 0.45
CA TYR A 130 -13.11 -5.13 1.67
C TYR A 130 -12.40 -6.49 1.73
N LEU A 131 -11.96 -7.05 0.59
CA LEU A 131 -11.12 -8.26 0.56
C LEU A 131 -9.67 -7.97 0.94
N ARG A 132 -9.29 -6.69 1.07
CA ARG A 132 -7.98 -6.27 1.58
C ARG A 132 -6.82 -6.87 0.79
N LYS A 133 -6.99 -6.95 -0.52
CA LYS A 133 -5.96 -7.44 -1.44
C LYS A 133 -4.95 -6.33 -1.68
N VAL A 134 -3.85 -6.40 -0.95
CA VAL A 134 -2.69 -5.52 -1.04
C VAL A 134 -1.48 -6.41 -1.27
N LEU A 135 -0.52 -6.00 -2.07
CA LEU A 135 0.72 -6.77 -2.25
C LEU A 135 1.90 -5.84 -2.40
N LEU A 136 2.99 -6.10 -1.66
CA LEU A 136 4.28 -5.52 -2.00
C LEU A 136 4.88 -6.32 -3.16
N ALA A 137 5.02 -5.71 -4.33
CA ALA A 137 5.40 -6.39 -5.57
C ALA A 137 6.78 -7.08 -5.44
N PRO A 138 6.86 -8.43 -5.54
CA PRO A 138 8.12 -9.14 -5.35
C PRO A 138 9.06 -9.05 -6.56
N ASN A 139 8.52 -8.71 -7.72
CA ASN A 139 9.21 -8.64 -9.02
C ASN A 139 8.62 -7.50 -9.87
N THR A 140 9.06 -7.37 -11.12
CA THR A 140 8.51 -6.42 -12.10
C THR A 140 7.66 -7.17 -13.11
N GLY A 141 6.53 -6.60 -13.53
CA GLY A 141 5.59 -7.28 -14.43
C GLY A 141 4.39 -6.43 -14.82
N VAL A 142 3.31 -7.10 -15.18
CA VAL A 142 2.01 -6.49 -15.47
C VAL A 142 0.95 -7.02 -14.52
N CYS A 143 0.03 -6.16 -14.11
CA CYS A 143 -1.09 -6.55 -13.25
C CYS A 143 -2.41 -6.09 -13.85
N THR A 144 -3.51 -6.71 -13.45
CA THR A 144 -4.84 -6.24 -13.83
C THR A 144 -5.06 -4.78 -13.48
N THR A 145 -5.83 -4.04 -14.29
CA THR A 145 -6.11 -2.61 -14.05
C THR A 145 -6.97 -2.35 -12.80
N GLU A 146 -7.45 -3.42 -12.15
CA GLU A 146 -8.11 -3.39 -10.85
C GLU A 146 -7.11 -3.42 -9.67
N LEU A 147 -5.82 -3.68 -9.93
CA LEU A 147 -4.71 -3.50 -9.00
C LEU A 147 -3.99 -2.20 -9.36
N LEU A 148 -3.92 -1.26 -8.41
CA LEU A 148 -3.26 0.03 -8.59
C LEU A 148 -1.82 -0.08 -8.09
N PRO A 149 -0.79 0.00 -8.97
CA PRO A 149 0.59 0.09 -8.54
C PRO A 149 0.84 1.48 -7.96
N ILE A 150 1.19 1.55 -6.68
CA ILE A 150 1.41 2.79 -5.95
C ILE A 150 2.83 2.79 -5.40
N ASP A 151 3.48 3.95 -5.48
CA ASP A 151 4.80 4.21 -4.94
C ASP A 151 4.73 5.40 -3.98
N GLY A 152 5.43 5.33 -2.86
CA GLY A 152 5.58 6.44 -1.94
C GLY A 152 6.52 7.49 -2.51
N ILE A 153 6.14 8.76 -2.45
CA ILE A 153 7.06 9.87 -2.71
C ILE A 153 7.79 10.13 -1.40
N LYS A 154 9.06 9.72 -1.28
CA LYS A 154 9.86 9.73 -0.02
C LYS A 154 9.24 8.96 1.18
N ILE A 155 8.15 8.23 0.99
CA ILE A 155 7.55 7.33 1.98
C ILE A 155 8.01 5.90 1.70
N ASP A 156 8.34 5.14 2.74
CA ASP A 156 8.68 3.73 2.60
C ASP A 156 7.46 2.92 2.12
N ASN A 157 7.63 2.15 1.03
CA ASN A 157 6.57 1.28 0.52
C ASN A 157 6.21 0.13 1.47
N TYR A 158 7.12 -0.32 2.34
CA TYR A 158 6.75 -1.25 3.41
C TYR A 158 5.79 -0.57 4.40
N PHE A 159 6.01 0.70 4.72
CA PHE A 159 5.12 1.47 5.59
C PHE A 159 3.75 1.65 4.93
N LEU A 160 3.70 2.01 3.65
CA LEU A 160 2.43 2.07 2.89
C LEU A 160 1.74 0.72 2.83
N TYR A 161 2.46 -0.36 2.57
CA TYR A 161 1.93 -1.72 2.54
C TYR A 161 1.25 -2.09 3.86
N TYR A 162 1.92 -1.88 5.00
CA TYR A 162 1.33 -2.14 6.31
C TYR A 162 0.19 -1.17 6.65
N SER A 163 0.28 0.09 6.22
CA SER A 163 -0.77 1.08 6.36
C SER A 163 -2.03 0.64 5.63
N PHE A 164 -1.90 0.20 4.39
CA PHE A 164 -3.01 -0.28 3.57
C PHE A 164 -3.62 -1.56 4.13
N LEU A 165 -2.83 -2.42 4.77
CA LEU A 165 -3.34 -3.62 5.46
C LEU A 165 -4.03 -3.32 6.80
N SER A 166 -3.91 -2.11 7.33
CA SER A 166 -4.45 -1.76 8.65
C SER A 166 -5.97 -1.58 8.62
N ASP A 167 -6.63 -1.95 9.73
CA ASP A 167 -8.07 -1.71 9.90
C ASP A 167 -8.45 -0.23 9.79
N PHE A 168 -7.54 0.66 10.19
CA PHE A 168 -7.75 2.10 10.08
C PHE A 168 -7.93 2.54 8.62
N PHE A 169 -7.03 2.08 7.74
CA PHE A 169 -7.11 2.41 6.33
C PHE A 169 -8.39 1.85 5.71
N PHE A 170 -8.70 0.57 5.96
CA PHE A 170 -9.89 -0.05 5.39
C PHE A 170 -11.20 0.59 5.84
N LYS A 171 -11.32 1.01 7.10
CA LYS A 171 -12.51 1.72 7.60
C LYS A 171 -12.79 3.02 6.86
N GLN A 172 -11.75 3.69 6.34
CA GLN A 172 -11.95 4.86 5.49
C GLN A 172 -12.41 4.45 4.09
N ILE A 173 -11.80 3.41 3.52
CA ILE A 173 -12.17 2.90 2.18
C ILE A 173 -13.61 2.40 2.12
N GLU A 174 -14.09 1.71 3.17
CA GLU A 174 -15.45 1.20 3.25
C GLU A 174 -16.52 2.28 3.08
N LYS A 175 -16.24 3.51 3.53
CA LYS A 175 -17.16 4.67 3.39
C LYS A 175 -17.22 5.21 1.97
N GLU A 176 -16.16 5.02 1.19
CA GLU A 176 -16.01 5.54 -0.18
C GLU A 176 -16.33 4.49 -1.25
N MET A 177 -16.81 3.31 -0.86
CA MET A 177 -17.19 2.24 -1.78
C MET A 177 -18.53 2.55 -2.47
N HIS A 178 -18.58 2.29 -3.78
CA HIS A 178 -19.81 2.40 -4.57
C HIS A 178 -20.06 1.13 -5.38
N GLY A 179 -21.35 0.78 -5.55
CA GLY A 179 -21.81 -0.39 -6.30
C GLY A 179 -22.16 -1.58 -5.41
N VAL A 180 -23.14 -2.41 -5.83
CA VAL A 180 -23.70 -3.49 -5.00
C VAL A 180 -22.95 -4.82 -5.20
N ASN A 181 -22.88 -5.33 -6.44
CA ASN A 181 -22.34 -6.68 -6.70
C ASN A 181 -20.80 -6.72 -6.85
N LEU A 182 -20.18 -5.60 -7.23
CA LEU A 182 -18.73 -5.47 -7.44
C LEU A 182 -18.28 -4.06 -7.03
N PRO A 183 -18.33 -3.76 -5.72
CA PRO A 183 -18.03 -2.42 -5.25
C PRO A 183 -16.60 -2.03 -5.58
N ARG A 184 -16.42 -0.76 -5.96
CA ARG A 184 -15.11 -0.18 -6.24
C ARG A 184 -14.90 1.08 -5.43
N VAL A 185 -13.64 1.39 -5.15
CA VAL A 185 -13.23 2.73 -4.72
C VAL A 185 -12.66 3.49 -5.91
N ASN A 186 -13.11 4.73 -6.09
CA ASN A 186 -12.60 5.59 -7.14
C ASN A 186 -11.17 6.04 -6.77
N PRO A 187 -10.16 5.97 -7.67
CA PRO A 187 -8.81 6.47 -7.40
C PRO A 187 -8.76 7.93 -6.91
N LYS A 188 -9.70 8.79 -7.35
CA LYS A 188 -9.82 10.15 -6.83
C LYS A 188 -10.21 10.17 -5.35
N LYS A 189 -11.18 9.34 -4.95
CA LYS A 189 -11.57 9.20 -3.53
C LYS A 189 -10.46 8.58 -2.70
N LEU A 190 -9.77 7.59 -3.26
CA LEU A 190 -8.58 7.01 -2.65
C LEU A 190 -7.49 8.08 -2.39
N SER A 191 -7.34 9.06 -3.28
CA SER A 191 -6.37 10.15 -3.11
C SER A 191 -6.71 11.11 -1.96
N GLU A 192 -8.00 11.22 -1.60
CA GLU A 192 -8.50 12.04 -0.51
C GLU A 192 -8.34 11.34 0.85
N ILE A 193 -8.02 10.04 0.91
CA ILE A 193 -7.85 9.30 2.17
C ILE A 193 -6.72 9.90 3.00
N VAL A 194 -6.95 10.04 4.30
CA VAL A 194 -5.95 10.56 5.24
C VAL A 194 -5.12 9.39 5.79
N ILE A 195 -3.80 9.56 5.87
CA ILE A 195 -2.90 8.60 6.51
C ILE A 195 -1.94 9.31 7.47
N PRO A 196 -1.56 8.66 8.59
CA PRO A 196 -0.59 9.22 9.51
C PRO A 196 0.82 9.00 8.93
N ILE A 197 1.65 10.04 8.98
CA ILE A 197 3.00 10.07 8.43
C ILE A 197 3.97 10.21 9.61
N PRO A 198 4.71 9.15 9.97
CA PRO A 198 5.82 9.22 10.90
C PRO A 198 7.05 9.86 10.25
N PRO A 199 8.04 10.29 11.06
CA PRO A 199 9.42 10.46 10.62
C PRO A 199 9.94 9.26 9.82
N VAL A 200 10.84 9.50 8.87
CA VAL A 200 11.39 8.44 7.98
C VAL A 200 12.04 7.31 8.78
N LEU A 201 12.89 7.65 9.76
CA LEU A 201 13.55 6.65 10.59
C LEU A 201 12.54 5.86 11.44
N GLU A 202 11.45 6.50 11.87
CA GLU A 202 10.41 5.80 12.60
C GLU A 202 9.59 4.86 11.69
N GLN A 203 9.34 5.22 10.43
CA GLN A 203 8.72 4.33 9.45
C GLN A 203 9.51 3.00 9.35
N GLU A 204 10.83 3.08 9.25
CA GLU A 204 11.70 1.89 9.22
C GLU A 204 11.59 1.06 10.51
N ARG A 205 11.63 1.71 11.68
CA ARG A 205 11.49 1.02 12.97
C ARG A 205 10.13 0.32 13.09
N ILE A 206 9.06 0.97 12.66
CA ILE A 206 7.70 0.39 12.61
C ILE A 206 7.68 -0.83 11.69
N CYS A 207 8.18 -0.71 10.47
CA CYS A 207 8.22 -1.80 9.49
C CYS A 207 8.99 -3.01 10.00
N ASN A 208 10.15 -2.77 10.62
CA ASN A 208 11.00 -3.80 11.21
C ASN A 208 10.29 -4.52 12.36
N GLU A 209 9.63 -3.78 13.25
CA GLU A 209 8.90 -4.37 14.38
C GLU A 209 7.69 -5.19 13.91
N ILE A 210 6.92 -4.69 12.94
CA ILE A 210 5.80 -5.46 12.36
C ILE A 210 6.33 -6.76 11.72
N SER A 211 7.41 -6.66 10.93
CA SER A 211 8.03 -7.82 10.29
C SER A 211 8.50 -8.85 11.31
N HIS A 212 9.16 -8.40 12.38
CA HIS A 212 9.61 -9.24 13.49
C HIS A 212 8.44 -9.95 14.20
N LEU A 213 7.36 -9.23 14.53
CA LEU A 213 6.18 -9.80 15.16
C LEU A 213 5.50 -10.85 14.25
N LEU A 214 5.38 -10.57 12.95
CA LEU A 214 4.84 -11.52 11.97
C LEU A 214 5.71 -12.79 11.87
N PHE A 215 7.04 -12.64 11.89
CA PHE A 215 7.96 -13.77 11.93
C PHE A 215 7.76 -14.64 13.17
N LEU A 216 7.65 -14.04 14.36
CA LEU A 216 7.40 -14.77 15.61
C LEU A 216 6.06 -15.51 15.58
N LEU A 217 5.00 -14.87 15.07
CA LEU A 217 3.68 -15.50 14.92
C LEU A 217 3.74 -16.71 13.98
N HIS A 218 4.47 -16.62 12.86
CA HIS A 218 4.66 -17.74 11.95
C HIS A 218 5.47 -18.88 12.58
N LYS A 219 6.53 -18.57 13.33
CA LYS A 219 7.34 -19.57 14.06
C LYS A 219 6.51 -20.32 15.11
N SER A 220 5.72 -19.59 15.90
CA SER A 220 4.82 -20.17 16.91
C SER A 220 3.77 -21.12 16.29
N LYS A 221 3.12 -20.71 15.19
CA LYS A 221 2.15 -21.55 14.46
C LYS A 221 2.77 -22.84 13.92
N LYS A 222 4.03 -22.81 13.45
CA LYS A 222 4.76 -24.01 13.00
C LYS A 222 5.09 -24.95 14.16
N ASN A 223 5.49 -24.41 15.30
CA ASN A 223 5.80 -25.20 16.49
C ASN A 223 4.54 -25.88 17.06
N ASN A 224 3.42 -25.16 17.18
CA ASN A 224 2.17 -25.73 17.67
C ASN A 224 1.66 -26.89 16.78
N LYS A 225 1.78 -26.80 15.45
CA LYS A 225 1.42 -27.92 14.56
C LYS A 225 2.27 -29.19 14.80
N ARG A 226 3.52 -29.05 15.26
CA ARG A 226 4.43 -30.18 15.55
C ARG A 226 4.10 -30.90 16.86
N TYR A 227 3.54 -30.20 17.85
CA TYR A 227 3.12 -30.80 19.12
C TYR A 227 1.82 -31.61 19.01
N PHE A 228 0.92 -31.24 18.09
CA PHE A 228 -0.33 -31.98 17.84
C PHE A 228 -0.15 -33.22 16.96
N THR A 229 0.98 -33.38 16.26
CA THR A 229 1.28 -34.61 15.51
C THR A 229 1.99 -35.68 16.35
N ASN A 230 2.53 -35.32 17.52
CA ASN A 230 3.29 -36.23 18.40
C ASN A 230 2.47 -36.76 19.60
N THR A 231 1.17 -36.48 19.66
CA THR A 231 0.26 -36.93 20.74
C THR A 231 -0.75 -38.00 20.28
N LYS A 232 -0.52 -38.60 19.11
CA LYS A 232 -1.24 -39.79 18.61
C LYS A 232 -0.23 -40.92 18.39
N SER A 233 0.20 -41.57 19.46
CA SER A 233 0.84 -42.89 19.44
C SER A 233 0.36 -43.69 20.63
#